data_AF-A0A955WDS3-F1
#
_entry.id   AF-A0A955WDS3-F1
#
_cell.length_a   1.000
_cell.length_b   1.000
_cell.length_c   1.000
_cell.angle_alpha   90.00
_cell.angle_beta   90.00
_cell.angle_gamma   90.00
#
_symmetry.space_group_name_H-M   'P 1'
#
loop_
_entity.id
_entity.type
_entity.pdbx_description
1 polymer ?
#
loop_
_entity_poly.entity_id
_entity_poly.type
_entity_poly.pdbx_seq_one_letter_code
_entity_poly.pdbx_strand_id
1 'polypeptide(L)'
;MTKHALTADRVHRRPPTRWLSTAVARLALFACVALSAACGKSDGTFTACVATPDCGGGRQCFQLGSGAGVCLTTCANGQALCAQGEACAPTATADEDWVCLPGGNIALGGVCARSIDCDLGGVCITEGSFSICRRACDPRIPNCSAGSMCSAFSAERGYCAPIVQTPDMGMTSADGG
;
A
#
# COMPACT_ATOMS: atom_id res chain seq x y z
N MET A 1 5.59 -76.90 -20.72
CA MET A 1 6.37 -76.39 -21.86
C MET A 1 7.13 -75.17 -21.34
N THR A 2 8.45 -75.02 -21.25
CA THR A 2 9.63 -75.85 -21.58
C THR A 2 10.82 -75.26 -20.77
N LYS A 3 11.76 -76.12 -20.36
CA LYS A 3 13.03 -75.82 -19.64
C LYS A 3 14.11 -75.19 -20.56
N HIS A 4 15.23 -74.81 -19.92
CA HIS A 4 16.63 -74.56 -20.39
C HIS A 4 17.03 -73.07 -20.31
N ALA A 5 17.90 -72.57 -19.41
CA ALA A 5 19.23 -72.94 -18.89
C ALA A 5 20.42 -72.64 -19.83
N LEU A 6 21.39 -71.83 -19.34
CA LEU A 6 22.87 -71.79 -19.57
C LEU A 6 23.39 -70.33 -19.48
N THR A 7 23.90 -69.88 -18.33
CA THR A 7 25.33 -69.74 -17.93
C THR A 7 26.29 -69.13 -18.95
N ALA A 8 26.91 -68.00 -18.58
CA ALA A 8 28.28 -67.67 -18.97
C ALA A 8 28.93 -66.73 -17.93
N ASP A 9 29.87 -67.32 -17.21
CA ASP A 9 30.81 -66.74 -16.26
C ASP A 9 31.88 -65.90 -16.97
N ARG A 10 32.26 -64.74 -16.42
CA ARG A 10 33.52 -64.06 -16.78
C ARG A 10 34.10 -63.31 -15.58
N VAL A 11 34.83 -64.07 -14.78
CA VAL A 11 36.22 -63.82 -14.32
C VAL A 11 36.73 -62.36 -14.35
N HIS A 12 36.88 -61.84 -13.14
CA HIS A 12 37.94 -60.97 -12.60
C HIS A 12 38.81 -60.12 -13.54
N ARG A 13 38.71 -58.80 -13.38
CA ARG A 13 39.89 -57.91 -13.21
C ARG A 13 39.59 -56.86 -12.14
N ARG A 14 40.25 -56.96 -10.99
CA ARG A 14 40.37 -55.87 -10.00
C ARG A 14 41.46 -54.90 -10.47
N PRO A 15 41.20 -53.59 -10.58
CA PRO A 15 42.26 -52.59 -10.48
C PRO A 15 42.53 -52.23 -9.00
N PRO A 16 43.76 -51.75 -8.71
CA PRO A 16 44.32 -51.73 -7.36
C PRO A 16 43.76 -50.61 -6.48
N THR A 17 43.71 -50.92 -5.20
CA THR A 17 43.65 -50.03 -4.05
C THR A 17 44.61 -48.85 -4.22
N ARG A 18 44.06 -47.65 -4.45
CA ARG A 18 44.65 -46.36 -4.10
C ARG A 18 43.60 -45.67 -3.23
N TRP A 19 43.69 -45.79 -1.90
CA TRP A 19 44.23 -44.71 -1.06
C TRP A 19 44.13 -43.36 -1.77
N LEU A 20 43.08 -42.60 -1.48
CA LEU A 20 43.16 -41.20 -1.06
C LEU A 20 41.74 -40.63 -0.93
N SER A 21 41.51 -39.93 0.18
CA SER A 21 40.57 -38.81 0.31
C SER A 21 39.09 -39.14 0.56
N THR A 22 38.83 -39.77 1.71
CA THR A 22 37.59 -39.60 2.51
C THR A 22 37.45 -38.15 3.01
N ALA A 23 37.20 -37.18 2.13
CA ALA A 23 37.07 -35.77 2.55
C ALA A 23 36.07 -34.91 1.77
N VAL A 24 35.25 -35.46 0.86
CA VAL A 24 34.32 -34.62 0.06
C VAL A 24 32.84 -34.99 0.24
N ALA A 25 32.52 -36.13 0.86
CA ALA A 25 31.15 -36.62 1.00
C ALA A 25 30.39 -36.09 2.25
N ARG A 26 30.67 -34.85 2.68
CA ARG A 26 29.95 -34.20 3.82
C ARG A 26 29.49 -32.76 3.54
N LEU A 27 29.53 -32.31 2.28
CA LEU A 27 29.24 -30.90 1.94
C LEU A 27 27.98 -30.70 1.07
N ALA A 28 27.11 -31.70 0.93
CA ALA A 28 25.95 -31.64 0.03
C ALA A 28 24.58 -31.80 0.73
N LEU A 29 24.48 -31.56 2.05
CA LEU A 29 23.22 -31.70 2.81
C LEU A 29 22.84 -30.47 3.65
N PHE A 30 23.55 -29.34 3.50
CA PHE A 30 23.30 -28.11 4.27
C PHE A 30 22.99 -26.88 3.39
N ALA A 31 22.49 -27.07 2.16
CA ALA A 31 22.22 -25.95 1.25
C ALA A 31 20.73 -25.56 1.09
N CYS A 32 19.78 -26.31 1.67
CA CYS A 32 18.34 -26.05 1.44
C CYS A 32 17.55 -25.50 2.63
N VAL A 33 18.15 -25.26 3.80
CA VAL A 33 17.43 -24.78 5.00
C VAL A 33 17.63 -23.28 5.26
N ALA A 34 18.47 -22.59 4.48
CA ALA A 34 18.80 -21.18 4.69
C ALA A 34 18.03 -20.21 3.75
N LEU A 35 16.91 -20.63 3.14
CA LEU A 35 16.07 -19.76 2.30
C LEU A 35 14.75 -19.32 2.94
N SER A 36 14.56 -19.58 4.24
CA SER A 36 13.32 -19.25 4.96
C SER A 36 13.43 -18.06 5.94
N ALA A 37 14.57 -17.35 5.96
CA ALA A 37 14.83 -16.27 6.94
C ALA A 37 14.95 -14.87 6.32
N ALA A 38 14.40 -14.65 5.14
CA ALA A 38 14.39 -13.33 4.48
C ALA A 38 12.98 -12.82 4.18
N CYS A 39 11.97 -13.18 4.99
CA CYS A 39 10.82 -12.29 5.17
C CYS A 39 11.24 -11.21 6.16
N GLY A 40 12.10 -10.30 5.68
CA GLY A 40 12.51 -9.13 6.46
C GLY A 40 11.27 -8.30 6.77
N LYS A 41 10.92 -8.21 8.07
CA LYS A 41 10.02 -7.17 8.58
C LYS A 41 10.49 -5.85 7.99
N SER A 42 9.65 -5.28 7.14
CA SER A 42 10.03 -4.10 6.41
C SER A 42 9.48 -2.89 7.15
N ASP A 43 10.39 -2.05 7.64
CA ASP A 43 10.07 -0.90 8.49
C ASP A 43 9.65 0.34 7.67
N GLY A 44 9.68 0.26 6.35
CA GLY A 44 9.24 1.36 5.48
C GLY A 44 7.73 1.51 5.49
N THR A 45 7.23 2.73 5.74
CA THR A 45 5.86 3.14 5.45
C THR A 45 5.58 2.74 4.00
N PHE A 46 4.53 1.97 3.73
CA PHE A 46 4.19 1.45 2.39
C PHE A 46 5.01 0.26 1.88
N THR A 47 5.48 -0.61 2.77
CA THR A 47 6.03 -1.89 2.32
C THR A 47 4.91 -2.84 1.88
N ALA A 48 5.12 -3.56 0.78
CA ALA A 48 4.30 -4.69 0.38
C ALA A 48 4.24 -5.77 1.49
N CYS A 49 3.09 -6.41 1.63
CA CYS A 49 2.84 -7.47 2.61
C CYS A 49 1.87 -8.50 2.05
N VAL A 50 1.92 -9.71 2.61
CA VAL A 50 0.94 -10.77 2.33
C VAL A 50 -0.03 -10.90 3.50
N ALA A 51 0.44 -10.67 4.73
CA ALA A 51 -0.36 -10.67 5.94
C ALA A 51 0.12 -9.64 6.96
N THR A 52 -0.76 -9.25 7.89
CA THR A 52 -0.45 -8.29 8.98
C THR A 52 0.83 -8.60 9.76
N PRO A 53 1.22 -9.86 10.06
CA PRO A 53 2.49 -10.15 10.74
C PRO A 53 3.76 -9.73 9.98
N ASP A 54 3.66 -9.48 8.68
CA ASP A 54 4.76 -8.96 7.84
C ASP A 54 5.02 -7.47 8.13
N CYS A 55 4.01 -6.77 8.65
CA CYS A 55 4.07 -5.37 8.96
C CYS A 55 4.71 -5.13 10.33
N GLY A 56 5.82 -4.39 10.35
CA GLY A 56 6.44 -3.89 11.59
C GLY A 56 5.72 -2.65 12.15
N GLY A 57 5.91 -2.37 13.44
CA GLY A 57 5.49 -1.10 14.04
C GLY A 57 3.98 -0.89 14.22
N GLY A 58 3.21 -1.97 14.45
CA GLY A 58 1.77 -1.88 14.72
C GLY A 58 0.88 -1.62 13.49
N ARG A 59 1.47 -1.67 12.30
CA ARG A 59 0.77 -1.52 11.02
C ARG A 59 0.04 -2.81 10.63
N GLN A 60 -0.98 -2.68 9.79
CA GLN A 60 -1.75 -3.80 9.27
C GLN A 60 -1.63 -3.90 7.76
N CYS A 61 -1.79 -5.12 7.24
CA CYS A 61 -1.70 -5.38 5.81
C CYS A 61 -3.05 -5.16 5.15
N PHE A 62 -3.17 -4.14 4.30
CA PHE A 62 -4.40 -3.81 3.59
C PHE A 62 -4.24 -4.04 2.09
N GLN A 63 -5.28 -4.60 1.46
CA GLN A 63 -5.32 -4.83 0.02
C GLN A 63 -5.87 -3.59 -0.70
N LEU A 64 -4.99 -2.81 -1.33
CA LEU A 64 -5.35 -1.54 -1.97
C LEU A 64 -5.84 -1.73 -3.42
N GLY A 65 -6.86 -2.56 -3.64
CA GLY A 65 -7.55 -2.74 -4.93
C GLY A 65 -6.71 -3.28 -6.12
N SER A 66 -5.38 -3.17 -6.10
CA SER A 66 -4.44 -3.77 -7.07
C SER A 66 -4.14 -5.23 -6.77
N GLY A 67 -4.68 -5.78 -5.68
CA GLY A 67 -4.42 -7.14 -5.20
C GLY A 67 -3.06 -7.33 -4.50
N ALA A 68 -2.26 -6.26 -4.40
CA ALA A 68 -1.06 -6.25 -3.56
C ALA A 68 -1.40 -5.66 -2.18
N GLY A 69 -1.02 -6.38 -1.13
CA GLY A 69 -1.15 -5.91 0.24
C GLY A 69 -0.06 -4.89 0.55
N VAL A 70 -0.40 -3.84 1.29
CA VAL A 70 0.55 -2.82 1.75
C VAL A 70 0.35 -2.58 3.25
N CYS A 71 1.47 -2.43 3.97
CA CYS A 71 1.48 -2.11 5.39
C CYS A 71 1.11 -0.64 5.62
N LEU A 72 -0.09 -0.41 6.16
CA LEU A 72 -0.61 0.92 6.51
C LEU A 72 -0.84 1.05 8.01
N THR A 73 -0.78 2.30 8.46
CA THR A 73 -1.16 2.70 9.81
C THR A 73 -2.65 2.99 9.84
N THR A 74 -3.35 2.49 10.85
CA THR A 74 -4.76 2.81 11.09
C THR A 74 -4.89 4.20 11.72
N CYS A 75 -5.99 4.88 11.43
CA CYS A 75 -6.33 6.16 12.05
C CYS A 75 -7.73 6.13 12.65
N ALA A 76 -8.01 7.03 13.59
CA ALA A 76 -9.32 7.09 14.22
C ALA A 76 -10.40 7.54 13.21
N ASN A 77 -11.58 6.93 13.29
CA ASN A 77 -12.73 7.43 12.54
C ASN A 77 -12.99 8.90 12.93
N GLY A 78 -13.15 9.75 11.92
CA GLY A 78 -13.36 11.20 12.12
C GLY A 78 -12.08 12.03 11.97
N GLN A 79 -10.90 11.44 12.09
CA GLN A 79 -9.63 12.14 11.86
C GLN A 79 -9.50 12.52 10.36
N ALA A 80 -9.03 13.74 10.08
CA ALA A 80 -8.79 14.18 8.70
C ALA A 80 -7.40 13.76 8.18
N LEU A 81 -6.37 13.92 9.01
CA LEU A 81 -4.97 13.73 8.64
C LEU A 81 -4.22 12.92 9.68
N CYS A 82 -3.27 12.11 9.23
CA CYS A 82 -2.33 11.43 10.11
C CYS A 82 -1.09 12.28 10.40
N ALA A 83 -0.25 11.81 11.31
CA ALA A 83 0.89 12.56 11.83
C ALA A 83 1.89 13.04 10.75
N GLN A 84 2.00 12.33 9.63
CA GLN A 84 2.91 12.69 8.54
C GLN A 84 2.22 13.45 7.38
N GLY A 85 1.00 13.95 7.60
CA GLY A 85 0.23 14.66 6.58
C GLY A 85 -0.48 13.75 5.58
N GLU A 86 -0.51 12.43 5.83
CA GLU A 86 -1.30 11.46 5.07
C GLU A 86 -2.80 11.71 5.29
N ALA A 87 -3.63 11.44 4.29
CA ALA A 87 -5.07 11.51 4.46
C ALA A 87 -5.56 10.30 5.26
N CYS A 88 -6.38 10.55 6.29
CA CYS A 88 -7.10 9.49 6.98
C CYS A 88 -8.43 9.25 6.26
N ALA A 89 -8.56 8.08 5.64
CA ALA A 89 -9.70 7.75 4.80
C ALA A 89 -10.06 6.26 4.95
N PRO A 90 -11.33 5.89 4.67
CA PRO A 90 -11.72 4.49 4.72
C PRO A 90 -11.03 3.72 3.60
N THR A 91 -10.70 2.46 3.87
CA THR A 91 -10.29 1.53 2.83
C THR A 91 -11.47 1.26 1.89
N ALA A 92 -11.18 0.95 0.62
CA ALA A 92 -12.22 0.66 -0.37
C ALA A 92 -13.06 -0.60 -0.03
N THR A 93 -12.65 -1.38 0.97
CA THR A 93 -13.23 -2.67 1.35
C THR A 93 -14.20 -2.60 2.52
N ALA A 94 -14.14 -1.58 3.39
CA ALA A 94 -15.08 -1.38 4.49
C ALA A 94 -15.01 0.05 5.05
N ASP A 95 -16.17 0.63 5.37
CA ASP A 95 -16.30 1.95 6.03
C ASP A 95 -15.77 1.97 7.48
N GLU A 96 -15.44 0.80 8.02
CA GLU A 96 -14.98 0.62 9.40
C GLU A 96 -13.45 0.74 9.54
N ASP A 97 -12.70 0.40 8.48
CA ASP A 97 -11.24 0.42 8.51
C ASP A 97 -10.70 1.73 7.92
N TRP A 98 -10.29 2.63 8.80
CA TRP A 98 -9.68 3.91 8.45
C TRP A 98 -8.16 3.81 8.51
N VAL A 99 -7.51 4.26 7.45
CA VAL A 99 -6.06 4.13 7.28
C VAL A 99 -5.43 5.44 6.80
N CYS A 100 -4.16 5.61 7.15
CA CYS A 100 -3.31 6.68 6.65
C CYS A 100 -2.86 6.34 5.23
N LEU A 101 -3.42 7.04 4.24
CA LEU A 101 -3.11 6.78 2.85
C LEU A 101 -1.77 7.45 2.46
N PRO A 102 -0.84 6.72 1.80
CA PRO A 102 0.42 7.30 1.29
C PRO A 102 0.23 8.46 0.31
N GLY A 103 -0.96 8.51 -0.28
CA GLY A 103 -1.18 9.18 -1.55
C GLY A 103 -0.70 8.34 -2.74
N GLY A 104 -1.02 8.85 -3.92
CA GLY A 104 -0.73 8.29 -5.22
C GLY A 104 -0.12 9.35 -6.13
N ASN A 105 -0.33 9.20 -7.43
CA ASN A 105 0.35 9.99 -8.46
C ASN A 105 -0.51 11.11 -9.05
N ILE A 106 -1.76 11.26 -8.61
CA ILE A 106 -2.68 12.28 -9.13
C ILE A 106 -2.59 13.52 -8.27
N ALA A 107 -2.09 14.62 -8.85
CA ALA A 107 -1.99 15.89 -8.15
C ALA A 107 -3.36 16.42 -7.66
N LEU A 108 -3.33 17.25 -6.63
CA LEU A 108 -4.53 17.96 -6.15
C LEU A 108 -5.16 18.78 -7.30
N GLY A 109 -6.48 18.67 -7.46
CA GLY A 109 -7.24 19.20 -8.60
C GLY A 109 -7.37 18.25 -9.79
N GLY A 110 -6.64 17.13 -9.80
CA GLY A 110 -6.77 16.08 -10.83
C GLY A 110 -7.98 15.18 -10.62
N VAL A 111 -8.45 14.54 -11.69
CA VAL A 111 -9.55 13.57 -11.67
C VAL A 111 -9.07 12.26 -11.05
N CYS A 112 -9.83 11.69 -10.14
CA CYS A 112 -9.49 10.46 -9.42
C CYS A 112 -10.65 9.46 -9.40
N ALA A 113 -10.34 8.20 -9.13
CA ALA A 113 -11.34 7.18 -8.85
C ALA A 113 -11.44 6.88 -7.33
N ARG A 114 -10.30 6.95 -6.62
CA ARG A 114 -10.19 6.64 -5.20
C ARG A 114 -9.23 7.60 -4.50
N SER A 115 -9.40 7.79 -3.20
CA SER A 115 -8.52 8.68 -2.41
C SER A 115 -7.05 8.27 -2.42
N ILE A 116 -6.75 6.97 -2.55
CA ILE A 116 -5.38 6.46 -2.67
C ILE A 116 -4.68 6.92 -3.96
N ASP A 117 -5.43 7.32 -4.98
CA ASP A 117 -4.84 7.76 -6.24
C ASP A 117 -4.29 9.20 -6.14
N CYS A 118 -4.79 9.98 -5.18
CA CYS A 118 -4.46 11.39 -4.95
C CYS A 118 -3.13 11.59 -4.22
N ASP A 119 -2.40 12.67 -4.53
CA ASP A 119 -1.15 13.06 -3.86
C ASP A 119 -1.28 13.14 -2.33
N LEU A 120 -0.15 13.15 -1.62
CA LEU A 120 -0.08 13.07 -0.15
C LEU A 120 -1.02 14.07 0.54
N GLY A 121 -1.87 13.55 1.43
CA GLY A 121 -2.89 14.34 2.13
C GLY A 121 -4.13 14.66 1.28
N GLY A 122 -4.28 14.04 0.12
CA GLY A 122 -5.43 14.15 -0.77
C GLY A 122 -6.52 13.12 -0.49
N VAL A 123 -7.77 13.52 -0.75
CA VAL A 123 -8.98 12.68 -0.75
C VAL A 123 -9.72 12.88 -2.07
N CYS A 124 -10.31 11.81 -2.59
CA CYS A 124 -11.05 11.85 -3.84
C CYS A 124 -12.52 12.19 -3.56
N ILE A 125 -12.93 13.39 -3.93
CA ILE A 125 -14.26 13.93 -3.62
C ILE A 125 -15.07 14.10 -4.89
N THR A 126 -16.33 13.66 -4.88
CA THR A 126 -17.24 13.86 -6.00
C THR A 126 -17.77 15.29 -6.02
N GLU A 127 -17.45 16.03 -7.08
CA GLU A 127 -17.91 17.39 -7.33
C GLU A 127 -18.67 17.42 -8.66
N GLY A 128 -20.00 17.43 -8.59
CA GLY A 128 -20.85 17.33 -9.78
C GLY A 128 -20.78 15.94 -10.40
N SER A 129 -20.29 15.84 -11.65
CA SER A 129 -20.24 14.59 -12.42
C SER A 129 -18.89 13.87 -12.40
N PHE A 130 -17.87 14.45 -11.75
CA PHE A 130 -16.53 13.90 -11.70
C PHE A 130 -16.01 13.90 -10.26
N SER A 131 -15.07 13.01 -9.96
CA SER A 131 -14.37 13.00 -8.68
C SER A 131 -12.99 13.62 -8.82
N ILE A 132 -12.62 14.50 -7.90
CA ILE A 132 -11.42 15.33 -7.96
C ILE A 132 -10.63 15.16 -6.66
N CYS A 133 -9.30 15.11 -6.77
CA CYS A 133 -8.40 15.10 -5.63
C CYS A 133 -8.42 16.46 -4.92
N ARG A 134 -8.88 16.48 -3.67
CA ARG A 134 -8.88 17.66 -2.80
C ARG A 134 -8.04 17.39 -1.56
N ARG A 135 -7.41 18.44 -1.01
CA ARG A 135 -6.63 18.31 0.23
C ARG A 135 -7.59 18.02 1.38
N ALA A 136 -7.33 16.99 2.16
CA ALA A 136 -8.06 16.74 3.41
C ALA A 136 -7.75 17.85 4.42
N CYS A 137 -8.77 18.25 5.19
CA CYS A 137 -8.64 19.27 6.21
C CYS A 137 -9.43 18.95 7.46
N ASP A 138 -8.96 19.43 8.61
CA ASP A 138 -9.73 19.46 9.85
C ASP A 138 -10.44 20.82 9.94
N PRO A 139 -11.78 20.89 9.98
CA PRO A 139 -12.52 22.15 10.11
C PRO A 139 -12.19 22.93 11.39
N ARG A 140 -11.70 22.27 12.45
CA ARG A 140 -11.30 22.90 13.72
C ARG A 140 -9.96 23.62 13.61
N ILE A 141 -9.07 23.11 12.76
CA ILE A 141 -7.74 23.67 12.51
C ILE A 141 -7.51 23.68 10.99
N PRO A 142 -8.19 24.58 10.26
CA PRO A 142 -8.19 24.57 8.80
C PRO A 142 -6.77 24.78 8.26
N ASN A 143 -6.29 23.80 7.51
CA ASN A 143 -4.95 23.74 6.92
C ASN A 143 -4.99 23.92 5.39
N CYS A 144 -6.01 24.61 4.89
CA CYS A 144 -6.20 24.88 3.47
C CYS A 144 -5.30 26.02 2.97
N SER A 145 -4.85 25.93 1.72
CA SER A 145 -4.07 26.98 1.08
C SER A 145 -4.93 28.23 0.81
N ALA A 146 -4.28 29.38 0.60
CA ALA A 146 -4.98 30.62 0.28
C ALA A 146 -5.93 30.45 -0.92
N GLY A 147 -7.12 31.05 -0.85
CA GLY A 147 -8.17 30.92 -1.87
C GLY A 147 -9.03 29.66 -1.76
N SER A 148 -8.85 28.85 -0.72
CA SER A 148 -9.70 27.70 -0.42
C SER A 148 -10.20 27.73 1.03
N MET A 149 -11.34 27.09 1.27
CA MET A 149 -11.94 26.93 2.60
C MET A 149 -12.14 25.44 2.91
N CYS A 150 -12.06 25.09 4.20
CA CYS A 150 -12.32 23.73 4.64
C CYS A 150 -13.83 23.47 4.62
N SER A 151 -14.30 22.71 3.63
CA SER A 151 -15.68 22.26 3.53
C SER A 151 -15.85 20.97 4.34
N ALA A 152 -16.61 21.06 5.43
CA ALA A 152 -16.77 19.97 6.39
C ALA A 152 -17.68 18.85 5.85
N PHE A 153 -17.22 17.60 5.94
CA PHE A 153 -18.08 16.41 5.90
C PHE A 153 -18.65 16.10 7.29
N SER A 154 -17.84 16.36 8.33
CA SER A 154 -18.15 16.17 9.74
C SER A 154 -17.48 17.27 10.56
N ALA A 155 -17.69 17.26 11.87
CA ALA A 155 -17.08 18.23 12.79
C ALA A 155 -15.54 18.19 12.85
N GLU A 156 -14.90 17.15 12.30
CA GLU A 156 -13.47 16.85 12.43
C GLU A 156 -12.81 16.58 11.07
N ARG A 157 -13.61 16.49 10.01
CA ARG A 157 -13.13 16.14 8.68
C ARG A 157 -13.82 16.94 7.62
N GLY A 158 -13.03 17.42 6.68
CA GLY A 158 -13.46 18.11 5.50
C GLY A 158 -12.43 17.98 4.38
N TYR A 159 -12.66 18.78 3.35
CA TYR A 159 -11.76 18.94 2.22
C TYR A 159 -11.65 20.41 1.84
N CYS A 160 -10.48 20.80 1.33
CA CYS A 160 -10.26 22.16 0.86
C CYS A 160 -10.96 22.36 -0.47
N ALA A 161 -12.07 23.09 -0.43
CA ALA A 161 -12.82 23.52 -1.60
C ALA A 161 -12.39 24.94 -1.99
N PRO A 162 -12.31 25.27 -3.29
CA PRO A 162 -12.04 26.63 -3.73
C PRO A 162 -13.15 27.57 -3.24
N ILE A 163 -12.77 28.77 -2.79
CA ILE A 163 -13.74 29.82 -2.50
C ILE A 163 -14.25 30.31 -3.85
N VAL A 164 -15.47 29.92 -4.21
CA VAL A 164 -16.14 30.48 -5.38
C VAL A 164 -16.42 31.94 -5.04
N GLN A 165 -15.58 32.85 -5.54
CA GLN A 165 -15.98 34.25 -5.62
C GLN A 165 -17.13 34.27 -6.62
N THR A 166 -18.37 34.30 -6.13
CA THR A 166 -19.48 34.75 -6.96
C THR A 166 -19.02 36.09 -7.53
N PRO A 167 -18.86 36.23 -8.86
CA PRO A 167 -18.58 37.54 -9.42
C PRO A 167 -19.67 38.45 -8.86
N ASP A 168 -19.22 39.49 -8.17
CA ASP A 168 -20.05 40.55 -7.64
C ASP A 168 -20.99 40.96 -8.78
N MET A 169 -22.22 40.43 -8.76
CA MET A 169 -23.25 40.84 -9.70
C MET A 169 -23.60 42.22 -9.25
N GLY A 170 -22.80 43.18 -9.72
CA GLY A 170 -22.77 44.55 -9.26
C GLY A 170 -24.18 45.03 -9.07
N MET A 171 -24.57 45.16 -7.79
CA MET A 171 -25.66 46.04 -7.43
C MET A 171 -25.13 47.44 -7.71
N THR A 172 -25.18 47.84 -8.98
CA THR A 172 -25.18 49.23 -9.38
C THR A 172 -26.42 49.82 -8.71
N SER A 173 -26.23 50.39 -7.52
CA SER A 173 -27.21 51.27 -6.90
C SER A 173 -27.37 52.48 -7.81
N ALA A 174 -28.21 52.32 -8.83
CA ALA A 174 -28.79 53.40 -9.58
C ALA A 174 -29.97 53.93 -8.74
N ASP A 175 -29.68 54.81 -7.80
CA ASP A 175 -30.66 55.78 -7.33
C ASP A 175 -30.06 57.18 -7.53
N GLY A 176 -30.26 57.66 -8.76
CA GLY A 176 -30.28 59.08 -9.05
C GLY A 176 -31.69 59.61 -8.90
N GLY A 177 -31.82 60.84 -8.40
CA GLY A 177 -33.08 61.58 -8.30
C GLY A 177 -33.02 62.66 -7.24
#